data_AF-E8WVK9-F1
#
_entry.id   AF-E8WVK9-F1
#
_cell.length_a   1.000
_cell.length_b   1.000
_cell.length_c   1.000
_cell.angle_alpha   90.00
_cell.angle_beta   90.00
_cell.angle_gamma   90.00
#
_symmetry.space_group_name_H-M   'P 1'
#
loop_
_entity.id
_entity.type
_entity.pdbx_description
1 polymer ?
#
loop_
_entity_poly.entity_id
_entity_poly.type
_entity_poly.pdbx_seq_one_letter_code
_entity_poly.pdbx_strand_id
1 'polypeptide(L)'
;MRSATSDEARRYCNQDGGPRKVASDGCSVFFDVPEEHSFFLKSPTDYRTLAFLCQRLVNGVYGGNFPGGLVWLHMWNVGADYLMPLGWRIVEDMRRANGDQRPLDVAPAQIFREDETLDVQLFLMTAFGNGWPGCFVPAIGDFIVEFRSSHRLFFYCEKEATVKRLCMELKAFEPQVAT
;
A
#
# COMPACT_ATOMS: atom_id res chain seq x y z
N MET A 1 -11.70 -9.72 5.02
CA MET A 1 -10.83 -9.21 3.96
C MET A 1 -11.50 -9.52 2.62
N ARG A 2 -11.51 -8.64 1.59
CA ARG A 2 -12.18 -8.88 0.28
C ARG A 2 -11.25 -8.66 -0.92
N SER A 3 -10.90 -9.72 -1.67
CA SER A 3 -10.04 -9.49 -2.86
C SER A 3 -10.80 -8.73 -3.94
N ALA A 4 -10.06 -8.05 -4.80
CA ALA A 4 -10.60 -7.15 -5.82
C ALA A 4 -9.83 -7.33 -7.12
N THR A 5 -10.55 -7.28 -8.25
CA THR A 5 -9.92 -7.13 -9.56
C THR A 5 -9.35 -5.73 -9.73
N SER A 6 -8.50 -5.52 -10.74
CA SER A 6 -8.01 -4.18 -11.08
C SER A 6 -9.14 -3.19 -11.36
N ASP A 7 -10.26 -3.63 -11.94
CA ASP A 7 -11.40 -2.75 -12.18
C ASP A 7 -12.13 -2.37 -10.88
N GLU A 8 -12.26 -3.31 -9.95
CA GLU A 8 -12.80 -3.01 -8.63
C GLU A 8 -11.88 -2.09 -7.82
N ALA A 9 -10.56 -2.27 -7.92
CA ALA A 9 -9.56 -1.40 -7.31
C ALA A 9 -9.60 0.01 -7.90
N ARG A 10 -9.73 0.14 -9.23
CA ARG A 10 -9.93 1.42 -9.91
C ARG A 10 -11.18 2.12 -9.41
N ARG A 11 -12.31 1.40 -9.30
CA ARG A 11 -13.56 1.95 -8.77
C ARG A 11 -13.40 2.40 -7.33
N TYR A 12 -12.67 1.65 -6.50
CA TYR A 12 -12.36 2.04 -5.12
C TYR A 12 -11.58 3.37 -5.06
N CYS A 13 -10.54 3.53 -5.89
CA CYS A 13 -9.77 4.77 -5.92
C CYS A 13 -10.60 5.96 -6.43
N ASN A 14 -11.50 5.73 -7.40
CA ASN A 14 -12.29 6.75 -8.08
C ASN A 14 -13.69 7.01 -7.45
N GLN A 15 -13.98 6.52 -6.24
CA GLN A 15 -15.31 6.71 -5.63
C GLN A 15 -15.67 8.20 -5.54
N ASP A 16 -16.81 8.56 -6.15
CA ASP A 16 -17.57 9.82 -6.07
C ASP A 16 -16.77 11.13 -6.06
N GLY A 17 -15.74 11.24 -6.90
CA GLY A 17 -14.99 12.49 -7.07
C GLY A 17 -14.00 12.80 -5.95
N GLY A 18 -13.56 11.77 -5.21
CA GLY A 18 -12.44 11.90 -4.28
C GLY A 18 -11.14 12.39 -4.96
N PRO A 19 -10.18 12.94 -4.21
CA PRO A 19 -8.98 13.59 -4.74
C PRO A 19 -7.98 12.62 -5.41
N ARG A 20 -8.24 11.31 -5.34
CA ARG A 20 -7.38 10.25 -5.87
C ARG A 20 -7.73 9.98 -7.32
N LYS A 21 -6.71 9.88 -8.17
CA LYS A 21 -6.84 9.53 -9.59
C LYS A 21 -6.01 8.29 -9.89
N VAL A 22 -6.48 7.48 -10.84
CA VAL A 22 -5.70 6.39 -11.42
C VAL A 22 -5.12 6.87 -12.75
N ALA A 23 -3.82 6.67 -12.96
CA ALA A 23 -3.13 7.09 -14.17
C ALA A 23 -3.59 6.27 -15.38
N SER A 24 -3.33 6.80 -16.58
CA SER A 24 -3.70 6.16 -17.85
C SER A 24 -3.00 4.82 -18.07
N ASP A 25 -1.86 4.58 -17.40
CA ASP A 25 -1.18 3.28 -17.35
C ASP A 25 -2.01 2.20 -16.64
N GLY A 26 -3.08 2.58 -15.93
CA GLY A 26 -3.95 1.71 -15.16
C GLY A 26 -3.29 1.07 -13.96
N CYS A 27 -2.08 1.50 -13.60
CA CYS A 27 -1.17 0.90 -12.62
C CYS A 27 -0.54 1.91 -11.66
N SER A 28 -0.87 3.20 -11.75
CA SER A 28 -0.39 4.20 -10.78
C SER A 28 -1.58 4.93 -10.17
N VAL A 29 -1.57 5.12 -8.84
CA VAL A 29 -2.58 5.93 -8.13
C VAL A 29 -1.88 7.17 -7.60
N PHE A 30 -2.45 8.34 -7.86
CA PHE A 30 -1.84 9.62 -7.53
C PHE A 30 -2.88 10.65 -7.10
N PHE A 31 -2.41 11.73 -6.49
CA PHE A 31 -3.17 12.96 -6.30
C PHE A 31 -2.74 13.97 -7.36
N ASP A 32 -3.66 14.80 -7.84
CA ASP A 32 -3.36 15.90 -8.75
C ASP A 32 -2.84 17.11 -7.94
N VAL A 33 -1.61 17.00 -7.43
CA VAL A 33 -1.00 17.93 -6.46
C VAL A 33 0.48 18.19 -6.77
N PRO A 34 1.07 19.30 -6.26
CA PRO A 34 2.48 19.61 -6.46
C PRO A 34 3.42 18.51 -5.97
N GLU A 35 4.56 18.34 -6.63
CA GLU A 35 5.60 17.34 -6.26
C GLU A 35 6.12 17.52 -4.82
N GLU A 36 6.10 18.75 -4.32
CA GLU A 36 6.46 19.13 -2.94
C GLU A 36 5.62 18.41 -1.88
N HIS A 37 4.48 17.82 -2.26
CA HIS A 37 3.66 16.99 -1.39
C HIS A 37 4.09 15.50 -1.39
N SER A 38 5.35 15.22 -1.73
CA SER A 38 5.87 13.85 -1.75
C SER A 38 7.19 13.69 -0.99
N PHE A 39 7.37 12.50 -0.42
CA PHE A 39 8.60 12.09 0.24
C PHE A 39 8.79 10.58 0.06
N PHE A 40 9.97 10.06 0.38
CA PHE A 40 10.22 8.64 0.37
C PHE A 40 10.95 8.15 1.62
N LEU A 41 10.78 6.86 1.89
CA LEU A 41 11.54 6.11 2.87
C LEU A 41 12.39 5.07 2.15
N LYS A 42 13.55 4.74 2.71
CA LYS A 42 14.21 3.47 2.37
C LYS A 42 13.39 2.34 2.98
N SER A 43 13.08 1.33 2.18
CA SER A 43 12.41 0.14 2.70
C SER A 43 13.36 -0.59 3.66
N PRO A 44 12.94 -0.93 4.89
CA PRO A 44 13.77 -1.69 5.80
C PRO A 44 14.11 -3.08 5.26
N THR A 45 15.35 -3.51 5.44
CA THR A 45 15.81 -4.85 5.02
C THR A 45 15.67 -5.89 6.14
N ASP A 46 15.63 -5.46 7.39
CA ASP A 46 15.40 -6.35 8.53
C ASP A 46 13.91 -6.46 8.85
N TYR A 47 13.49 -7.68 9.19
CA TYR A 47 12.08 -8.01 9.42
C TYR A 47 11.47 -7.25 10.60
N ARG A 48 12.25 -6.95 11.65
CA ARG A 48 11.73 -6.28 12.85
C ARG A 48 11.38 -4.83 12.55
N THR A 49 12.26 -4.11 11.88
CA THR A 49 12.03 -2.73 11.45
C THR A 49 10.93 -2.67 10.40
N LEU A 50 10.84 -3.66 9.51
CA LEU A 50 9.75 -3.75 8.54
C LEU A 50 8.38 -3.95 9.20
N ALA A 51 8.29 -4.86 10.19
CA ALA A 51 7.08 -5.06 10.96
C ALA A 51 6.69 -3.78 11.72
N PHE A 52 7.67 -3.09 12.31
CA PHE A 52 7.45 -1.81 12.99
C PHE A 52 6.96 -0.74 12.01
N LEU A 53 7.52 -0.66 10.80
CA LEU A 53 7.07 0.27 9.76
C LEU A 53 5.60 0.02 9.38
N CYS A 54 5.22 -1.23 9.13
CA CYS A 54 3.85 -1.58 8.77
C CYS A 54 2.88 -1.24 9.91
N GLN A 55 3.27 -1.49 11.16
CA GLN A 55 2.47 -1.12 12.33
C GLN A 55 2.28 0.40 12.43
N ARG A 56 3.34 1.19 12.26
CA ARG A 56 3.26 2.66 12.32
C ARG A 56 2.45 3.23 11.17
N LEU A 57 2.62 2.69 9.97
CA LEU A 57 1.89 3.11 8.76
C LEU A 57 0.38 2.85 8.87
N VAL A 58 -0.02 1.69 9.39
CA VAL A 58 -1.43 1.27 9.44
C VAL A 58 -2.14 1.78 10.70
N ASN A 59 -1.49 1.78 11.85
CA ASN A 59 -2.11 2.17 13.13
C ASN A 59 -1.63 3.53 13.62
N GLY A 60 -0.32 3.74 13.62
CA GLY A 60 0.29 4.92 14.21
C GLY A 60 -0.21 6.22 13.59
N VAL A 61 -0.25 6.28 12.26
CA VAL A 61 -0.76 7.42 11.48
C VAL A 61 -2.21 7.81 11.83
N TYR A 62 -3.00 6.85 12.30
CA TYR A 62 -4.43 7.02 12.62
C TYR A 62 -4.72 7.00 14.12
N GLY A 63 -3.70 7.16 14.98
CA GLY A 63 -3.89 7.15 16.43
C GLY A 63 -4.43 5.82 16.96
N GLY A 64 -4.16 4.72 16.26
CA GLY A 64 -4.62 3.36 16.61
C GLY A 64 -5.91 2.91 15.92
N ASN A 65 -6.59 3.78 15.16
CA ASN A 65 -7.86 3.46 14.51
C ASN A 65 -7.70 3.36 12.99
N PHE A 66 -7.25 2.20 12.51
CA PHE A 66 -7.11 1.95 11.07
C PHE A 66 -8.46 2.11 10.35
N PRO A 67 -8.59 2.97 9.34
CA PRO A 67 -9.88 3.25 8.69
C PRO A 67 -10.30 2.19 7.66
N GLY A 68 -9.54 1.11 7.50
CA GLY A 68 -9.62 0.27 6.31
C GLY A 68 -8.75 0.82 5.18
N GLY A 69 -8.68 0.08 4.08
CA GLY A 69 -7.82 0.47 2.96
C GLY A 69 -7.80 -0.53 1.83
N LEU A 70 -7.08 -0.17 0.77
CA LEU A 70 -6.81 -0.97 -0.40
C LEU A 70 -5.30 -1.20 -0.49
N VAL A 71 -4.88 -2.44 -0.67
CA VAL A 71 -3.57 -2.76 -1.22
C VAL A 71 -3.78 -3.26 -2.64
N TRP A 72 -3.12 -2.65 -3.61
CA TRP A 72 -3.25 -3.01 -5.01
C TRP A 72 -1.88 -3.28 -5.61
N LEU A 73 -1.63 -4.52 -6.03
CA LEU A 73 -0.36 -4.91 -6.65
C LEU A 73 -0.39 -4.58 -8.15
N HIS A 74 0.72 -4.03 -8.64
CA HIS A 74 0.91 -3.59 -10.02
C HIS A 74 1.99 -4.46 -10.70
N MET A 75 1.94 -4.60 -12.02
CA MET A 75 2.90 -5.42 -12.81
C MET A 75 2.97 -6.92 -12.41
N TRP A 76 1.81 -7.58 -12.36
CA TRP A 76 1.68 -9.04 -12.21
C TRP A 76 1.90 -9.81 -13.52
N ASN A 77 1.85 -9.10 -14.66
CA ASN A 77 1.96 -9.64 -16.02
C ASN A 77 3.37 -9.47 -16.64
N VAL A 78 4.30 -8.80 -15.94
CA VAL A 78 5.71 -8.81 -16.33
C VAL A 78 6.26 -10.11 -15.76
N GLY A 79 6.59 -11.06 -16.63
CA GLY A 79 7.18 -12.37 -16.32
C GLY A 79 8.53 -12.26 -15.61
N ALA A 80 8.50 -11.70 -14.43
CA ALA A 80 9.57 -11.61 -13.49
C ALA A 80 9.64 -12.98 -12.80
N ASP A 81 10.46 -13.88 -13.34
CA ASP A 81 10.86 -15.15 -12.70
C ASP A 81 11.40 -14.98 -11.25
N TYR A 82 11.49 -13.73 -10.78
CA TYR A 82 11.98 -13.25 -9.50
C TYR A 82 10.87 -12.79 -8.53
N LEU A 83 9.58 -12.74 -8.92
CA LEU A 83 8.49 -12.55 -7.97
C LEU A 83 8.25 -13.88 -7.22
N MET A 84 8.86 -14.01 -6.04
CA MET A 84 8.85 -15.23 -5.22
C MET A 84 7.43 -15.80 -5.02
N PRO A 85 7.10 -16.96 -5.65
CA PRO A 85 5.79 -17.60 -5.49
C PRO A 85 5.45 -17.95 -4.03
N LEU A 86 6.48 -18.08 -3.19
CA LEU A 86 6.34 -18.34 -1.76
C LEU A 86 5.58 -17.22 -1.03
N GLY A 87 5.81 -15.96 -1.38
CA GLY A 87 5.09 -14.85 -0.76
C GLY A 87 3.63 -14.77 -1.22
N TRP A 88 3.34 -15.11 -2.47
CA TRP A 88 1.96 -15.17 -2.98
C TRP A 88 1.14 -16.17 -2.20
N ARG A 89 1.72 -17.34 -1.91
CA ARG A 89 1.03 -18.39 -1.17
C ARG A 89 0.56 -17.92 0.21
N ILE A 90 1.37 -17.13 0.92
CA ILE A 90 1.00 -16.55 2.22
C ILE A 90 -0.25 -15.70 2.10
N VAL A 91 -0.25 -14.74 1.17
CA VAL A 91 -1.38 -13.83 0.95
C VAL A 91 -2.63 -14.58 0.48
N GLU A 92 -2.47 -15.55 -0.41
CA GLU A 92 -3.59 -16.36 -0.86
C GLU A 92 -4.14 -17.28 0.23
N ASP A 93 -3.30 -17.81 1.13
CA ASP A 93 -3.77 -18.57 2.29
C ASP A 93 -4.56 -17.68 3.26
N MET A 94 -4.15 -16.42 3.46
CA MET A 94 -4.93 -15.43 4.20
C MET A 94 -6.29 -15.17 3.54
N ARG A 95 -6.34 -15.05 2.21
CA ARG A 95 -7.59 -14.92 1.45
C ARG A 95 -8.49 -16.12 1.61
N ARG A 96 -7.93 -17.33 1.47
CA ARG A 96 -8.66 -18.60 1.63
C ARG A 96 -9.25 -18.74 3.02
N ALA A 97 -8.53 -18.35 4.06
CA ALA A 97 -9.04 -18.32 5.43
C ALA A 97 -10.24 -17.38 5.60
N ASN A 98 -10.37 -16.37 4.73
CA ASN A 98 -11.49 -15.43 4.68
C ASN A 98 -12.56 -15.81 3.63
N GLY A 99 -12.51 -17.03 3.09
CA GLY A 99 -13.49 -17.53 2.12
C GLY A 99 -13.28 -17.07 0.67
N ASP A 100 -12.16 -16.42 0.36
CA ASP A 100 -11.85 -15.97 -1.00
C ASP A 100 -10.81 -16.88 -1.66
N GLN A 101 -11.18 -17.52 -2.76
CA GLN A 101 -10.34 -18.47 -3.49
C GLN A 101 -9.64 -17.83 -4.70
N ARG A 102 -9.88 -16.54 -4.96
CA ARG A 102 -9.33 -15.88 -6.15
C ARG A 102 -7.81 -15.69 -6.00
N PRO A 103 -7.01 -16.25 -6.93
CA PRO A 103 -5.57 -16.07 -6.93
C PRO A 103 -5.19 -14.61 -7.24
N LEU A 104 -3.94 -14.24 -6.93
CA LEU A 104 -3.45 -12.86 -7.07
C LEU A 104 -3.39 -12.37 -8.52
N ASP A 105 -3.21 -13.27 -9.49
CA ASP A 105 -3.25 -12.98 -10.92
C ASP A 105 -4.66 -12.61 -11.42
N VAL A 106 -5.71 -13.16 -10.82
CA VAL A 106 -7.11 -12.83 -11.13
C VAL A 106 -7.58 -11.60 -10.36
N ALA A 107 -7.21 -11.49 -9.08
CA ALA A 107 -7.60 -10.41 -8.19
C ALA A 107 -6.36 -9.82 -7.49
N PRO A 108 -5.63 -8.89 -8.14
CA PRO A 108 -4.35 -8.36 -7.62
C PRO A 108 -4.51 -7.35 -6.50
N ALA A 109 -5.75 -6.97 -6.19
CA ALA A 109 -6.06 -6.01 -5.14
C ALA A 109 -6.74 -6.68 -3.95
N GLN A 110 -6.63 -6.02 -2.81
CA GLN A 110 -7.15 -6.46 -1.53
C GLN A 110 -7.75 -5.27 -0.79
N ILE A 111 -9.04 -5.33 -0.50
CA ILE A 111 -9.73 -4.34 0.33
C ILE A 111 -9.85 -4.88 1.75
N PHE A 112 -9.49 -4.03 2.71
CA PHE A 112 -9.46 -4.29 4.13
C PHE A 112 -10.47 -3.38 4.85
N ARG A 113 -11.17 -3.96 5.82
CA ARG A 113 -12.04 -3.24 6.76
C ARG A 113 -11.23 -2.69 7.94
N GLU A 114 -11.85 -1.84 8.75
CA GLU A 114 -11.24 -1.26 9.95
C GLU A 114 -10.78 -2.32 10.98
N ASP A 115 -11.51 -3.43 11.10
CA ASP A 115 -11.20 -4.55 12.00
C ASP A 115 -10.06 -5.45 11.48
N GLU A 116 -9.57 -5.22 10.26
CA GLU A 116 -8.58 -6.06 9.56
C GLU A 116 -7.17 -5.45 9.61
N THR A 117 -6.90 -4.73 10.69
CA THR A 117 -5.65 -4.03 10.96
C THR A 117 -4.42 -4.94 10.89
N LEU A 118 -4.48 -6.11 11.55
CA LEU A 118 -3.35 -7.05 11.55
C LEU A 118 -3.14 -7.68 10.18
N ASP A 119 -4.23 -7.94 9.46
CA ASP A 119 -4.19 -8.53 8.14
C ASP A 119 -3.52 -7.60 7.13
N VAL A 120 -3.86 -6.30 7.14
CA VAL A 120 -3.21 -5.33 6.24
C VAL A 120 -1.73 -5.14 6.59
N GLN A 121 -1.38 -5.17 7.88
CA GLN A 121 0.03 -5.11 8.30
C GLN A 121 0.83 -6.31 7.79
N LEU A 122 0.27 -7.52 7.91
CA LEU A 122 0.89 -8.74 7.41
C LEU A 122 1.00 -8.76 5.87
N PHE A 123 -0.03 -8.26 5.19
CA PHE A 123 -0.01 -8.13 3.74
C PHE A 123 1.08 -7.16 3.29
N LEU A 124 1.12 -5.95 3.87
CA LEU A 124 2.13 -4.93 3.52
C LEU A 124 3.54 -5.39 3.85
N MET A 125 3.74 -6.03 5.00
CA MET A 125 5.03 -6.61 5.38
C MET A 125 5.48 -7.66 4.36
N THR A 126 4.56 -8.49 3.88
CA THR A 126 4.84 -9.47 2.82
C THR A 126 5.18 -8.78 1.50
N ALA A 127 4.38 -7.79 1.08
CA ALA A 127 4.59 -7.06 -0.16
C ALA A 127 5.91 -6.28 -0.17
N PHE A 128 6.18 -5.51 0.89
CA PHE A 128 7.40 -4.72 1.04
C PHE A 128 8.64 -5.62 1.15
N GLY A 129 8.56 -6.68 1.96
CA GLY A 129 9.67 -7.61 2.18
C GLY A 129 10.07 -8.38 0.92
N ASN A 130 9.10 -8.69 0.05
CA ASN A 130 9.36 -9.32 -1.24
C ASN A 130 9.56 -8.30 -2.38
N GLY A 131 9.53 -7.00 -2.09
CA GLY A 131 9.73 -5.95 -3.09
C GLY A 131 8.71 -5.93 -4.21
N TRP A 132 7.47 -6.36 -3.93
CA TRP A 132 6.42 -6.39 -4.93
C TRP A 132 6.09 -4.97 -5.40
N PRO A 133 5.72 -4.76 -6.66
CA PRO A 133 5.22 -3.47 -7.10
C PRO A 133 3.76 -3.30 -6.68
N GLY A 134 3.38 -2.11 -6.21
CA GLY A 134 2.00 -1.83 -5.87
C GLY A 134 1.79 -0.49 -5.16
N CYS A 135 0.57 -0.30 -4.67
CA CYS A 135 0.22 0.82 -3.82
C CYS A 135 -0.67 0.42 -2.64
N PHE A 136 -0.60 1.23 -1.59
CA PHE A 136 -1.50 1.21 -0.45
C PHE A 136 -2.27 2.51 -0.40
N VAL A 137 -3.60 2.39 -0.36
CA VAL A 137 -4.54 3.50 -0.37
C VAL A 137 -5.47 3.34 0.82
N PRO A 138 -5.25 4.10 1.91
CA PRO A 138 -6.18 4.13 3.04
C PRO A 138 -7.60 4.51 2.61
N ALA A 139 -8.60 3.96 3.28
CA ALA A 139 -10.00 4.29 3.00
C ALA A 139 -10.29 5.76 3.29
N ILE A 140 -9.85 6.21 4.47
CA ILE A 140 -9.85 7.61 4.90
C ILE A 140 -8.40 8.05 5.01
N GLY A 141 -8.08 9.18 4.40
CA GLY A 141 -6.74 9.74 4.43
C GLY A 141 -6.43 10.49 3.16
N ASP A 142 -5.37 11.26 3.25
CA ASP A 142 -4.90 12.17 2.23
C ASP A 142 -3.47 11.83 1.84
N PHE A 143 -3.16 10.53 1.82
CA PHE A 143 -1.92 10.01 1.28
C PHE A 143 -2.10 8.65 0.58
N ILE A 144 -1.14 8.33 -0.27
CA ILE A 144 -0.97 7.06 -0.97
C ILE A 144 0.47 6.64 -0.75
N VAL A 145 0.70 5.34 -0.51
CA VAL A 145 2.04 4.78 -0.51
C VAL A 145 2.22 3.97 -1.77
N GLU A 146 3.14 4.35 -2.62
CA GLU A 146 3.56 3.55 -3.76
C GLU A 146 4.87 2.85 -3.45
N PHE A 147 4.95 1.58 -3.79
CA PHE A 147 6.11 0.74 -3.58
C PHE A 147 6.44 0.07 -4.89
N ARG A 148 7.44 0.62 -5.60
CA ARG A 148 7.83 0.20 -6.96
C ARG A 148 8.94 -0.88 -6.96
N SER A 149 9.66 -1.03 -5.86
CA SER A 149 10.75 -1.99 -5.68
C SER A 149 11.03 -2.23 -4.19
N SER A 150 11.82 -3.25 -3.84
CA SER A 150 12.25 -3.57 -2.47
C SER A 150 13.03 -2.48 -1.75
N HIS A 151 13.39 -1.37 -2.40
CA HIS A 151 14.35 -0.41 -1.84
C HIS A 151 13.73 0.89 -1.33
N ARG A 152 12.57 1.29 -1.87
CA ARG A 152 11.97 2.60 -1.54
C ARG A 152 10.45 2.54 -1.52
N LEU A 153 9.88 3.25 -0.56
CA LEU A 153 8.45 3.50 -0.44
C LEU A 153 8.23 5.00 -0.67
N PHE A 154 7.42 5.34 -1.66
CA PHE A 154 7.08 6.71 -2.01
C PHE A 154 5.74 7.07 -1.41
N PHE A 155 5.67 8.21 -0.75
CA PHE A 155 4.47 8.74 -0.14
C PHE A 155 4.03 9.95 -0.95
N TYR A 156 2.83 9.88 -1.51
CA TYR A 156 2.17 10.99 -2.16
C TYR A 156 1.09 11.50 -1.23
N CYS A 157 1.13 12.78 -0.88
CA CYS A 157 0.18 13.39 0.04
C CYS A 157 -0.65 14.42 -0.71
N GLU A 158 -1.92 14.55 -0.37
CA GLU A 158 -2.76 15.61 -0.93
C GLU A 158 -2.35 17.00 -0.38
N LYS A 159 -1.89 17.03 0.88
CA LYS A 159 -1.66 18.26 1.66
C LYS A 159 -0.27 18.26 2.30
N GLU A 160 0.37 19.43 2.35
CA GLU A 160 1.65 19.64 3.05
C GLU A 160 1.57 19.27 4.55
N ALA A 161 0.44 19.56 5.20
CA ALA A 161 0.20 19.18 6.61
C ALA A 161 0.33 17.67 6.83
N THR A 162 -0.04 16.88 5.82
CA THR A 162 0.04 15.42 5.86
C THR A 162 1.44 14.92 5.66
N VAL A 163 2.24 15.57 4.81
CA VAL A 163 3.69 15.33 4.75
C VAL A 163 4.31 15.53 6.13
N LYS A 164 4.05 16.68 6.78
CA LYS A 164 4.59 16.98 8.12
C LYS A 164 4.18 15.94 9.17
N ARG A 165 2.90 15.56 9.21
CA ARG A 165 2.37 14.53 10.11
C ARG A 165 3.06 13.18 9.89
N LEU A 166 3.12 12.71 8.64
CA LEU A 166 3.71 11.42 8.31
C LEU A 166 5.22 11.39 8.56
N CYS A 167 5.95 12.44 8.21
CA CYS A 167 7.38 12.55 8.49
C CYS A 167 7.68 12.52 10.00
N MET A 168 6.81 13.11 10.83
CA MET A 168 6.94 13.04 12.28
C MET A 168 6.67 11.62 12.80
N GLU A 169 5.59 11.00 12.34
CA GLU A 169 5.15 9.67 12.75
C GLU A 169 6.15 8.57 12.35
N LEU A 170 6.78 8.75 11.19
CA LEU A 170 7.74 7.83 10.55
C LEU A 170 9.19 8.31 10.70
N LYS A 171 9.48 9.23 11.63
CA LYS A 171 10.82 9.81 11.83
C LYS A 171 11.91 8.75 12.03
N ALA A 172 11.58 7.63 12.66
CA ALA A 172 12.50 6.51 12.89
C ALA A 172 13.01 5.85 11.60
N PHE A 173 12.37 6.10 10.46
CA PHE A 173 12.73 5.56 9.15
C PHE A 173 13.41 6.60 8.23
N GLU A 174 13.79 7.75 8.79
CA GLU A 174 14.55 8.81 8.10
C GLU A 174 13.92 9.28 6.78
N PRO A 175 12.71 9.89 6.80
CA PRO A 175 12.05 10.37 5.60
C PRO A 175 12.86 11.41 4.83
N GLN A 176 12.85 11.28 3.50
CA GLN A 176 13.54 12.17 2.57
C GLN A 176 12.52 12.83 1.65
N VAL A 177 12.41 14.16 1.71
CA VAL A 177 11.50 14.93 0.85
C VAL A 177 12.00 14.83 -0.59
N ALA A 178 11.09 14.60 -1.54
CA ALA A 178 11.46 14.62 -2.95
C ALA A 178 11.80 16.07 -3.34
N THR A 179 13.04 16.31 -3.75
CA THR A 179 13.53 17.58 -4.31
C THR A 179 13.49 17.56 -5.82
#